data_AF-A0A4Q1A8L0-F1
#
_entry.id   AF-A0A4Q1A8L0-F1
#
_cell.length_a   1.000
_cell.length_b   1.000
_cell.length_c   1.000
_cell.angle_alpha   90.00
_cell.angle_beta   90.00
_cell.angle_gamma   90.00
#
_symmetry.space_group_name_H-M   'P 1'
#
loop_
_entity.id
_entity.type
_entity.pdbx_description
1 polymer ?
#
loop_
_entity_poly.entity_id
_entity_poly.type
_entity_poly.pdbx_seq_one_letter_code
_entity_poly.pdbx_strand_id
1 'polypeptide(L)'
;MLNDEYKHVENNSKLLVENDKEETIQKDSIITVGEEERKTIKANKILTVEKESITTIKNDCEKHYKQNLETLIKQDEKTYLERDVELRIKNILHKYIQKDVSDKFLQNLFVKIGKELRVDIEDGFHLNTSDLKVQASDNCLFDGANGISFKCGSNILTVDASGIHFNTPNFVDNSANGGVSAKDVAKVEIPKPLYEKVRVVELIPTITKQDDLTQVLEYEAIVEKFYNGVWSKTT
;
A
#
# COMPACT_ATOMS: atom_id res chain seq x y z
N MET A 1 17.97 19.27 77.10
CA MET A 1 16.60 19.77 77.29
C MET A 1 15.95 19.82 75.92
N LEU A 2 14.80 19.19 75.73
CA LEU A 2 13.94 19.50 74.59
C LEU A 2 13.20 20.79 74.96
N ASN A 3 13.37 21.84 74.15
CA ASN A 3 12.59 23.06 74.25
C ASN A 3 11.62 23.04 73.08
N ASP A 4 10.36 22.75 73.36
CA ASP A 4 9.27 22.85 72.38
C ASP A 4 8.79 24.30 72.32
N GLU A 5 8.55 24.83 71.12
CA GLU A 5 7.96 26.15 70.91
C GLU A 5 6.54 26.00 70.35
N TYR A 6 5.56 26.66 70.97
CA TYR A 6 4.19 26.73 70.48
C TYR A 6 3.78 28.18 70.27
N LYS A 7 3.33 28.50 69.06
CA LYS A 7 2.84 29.84 68.70
C LYS A 7 1.42 29.74 68.15
N HIS A 8 0.49 30.42 68.82
CA HIS A 8 -0.90 30.56 68.38
C HIS A 8 -1.19 32.00 67.98
N VAL A 9 -1.93 32.20 66.89
CA VAL A 9 -2.34 33.50 66.37
C VAL A 9 -3.81 33.41 65.97
N GLU A 10 -4.67 34.22 66.57
CA GLU A 10 -6.13 34.19 66.30
C GLU A 10 -6.54 34.96 65.04
N ASN A 11 -5.82 36.04 64.69
CA ASN A 11 -6.16 36.92 63.58
C ASN A 11 -5.09 36.87 62.48
N ASN A 12 -4.08 37.74 62.56
CA ASN A 12 -3.10 37.94 61.51
C ASN A 12 -1.67 37.83 62.03
N SER A 13 -0.79 37.25 61.23
CA SER A 13 0.66 37.26 61.42
C SER A 13 1.32 37.68 60.12
N LYS A 14 2.33 38.55 60.19
CA LYS A 14 3.16 38.95 59.04
C LYS A 14 4.63 38.75 59.40
N LEU A 15 5.33 37.96 58.60
CA LEU A 15 6.78 37.83 58.66
C LEU A 15 7.37 38.55 57.46
N LEU A 16 8.29 39.48 57.72
CA LEU A 16 9.11 40.14 56.70
C LEU A 16 10.56 39.70 56.93
N VAL A 17 11.20 39.17 55.90
CA VAL A 17 12.64 38.91 55.87
C VAL A 17 13.19 39.72 54.70
N GLU A 18 14.13 40.62 54.97
CA GLU A 18 14.66 41.57 53.96
C GLU A 18 15.80 40.99 53.14
N ASN A 19 16.52 40.00 53.68
CA ASN A 19 17.59 39.26 53.00
C ASN A 19 17.18 37.78 52.86
N ASP A 20 17.98 36.87 53.39
CA ASP A 20 17.78 35.43 53.24
C ASP A 20 17.06 34.81 54.44
N LYS A 21 16.23 33.80 54.17
CA LYS A 21 15.66 32.89 55.16
C LYS A 21 16.00 31.48 54.76
N GLU A 22 16.58 30.72 55.68
CA GLU A 22 16.73 29.27 55.57
C GLU A 22 15.85 28.59 56.63
N GLU A 23 15.23 27.49 56.26
CA GLU A 23 14.40 26.69 57.17
C GLU A 23 14.67 25.21 56.91
N THR A 24 14.97 24.46 57.97
CA THR A 24 15.27 23.04 57.90
C THR A 24 14.34 22.28 58.84
N ILE A 25 13.67 21.27 58.30
CA ILE A 25 12.77 20.40 59.05
C ILE A 25 13.32 18.99 58.96
N GLN A 26 13.71 18.43 60.11
CA GLN A 26 14.42 17.14 60.17
C GLN A 26 13.52 15.92 59.95
N LYS A 27 12.20 16.09 60.10
CA LYS A 27 11.24 14.99 60.01
C LYS A 27 10.08 15.35 59.07
N ASP A 28 9.04 16.00 59.60
CA ASP A 28 7.79 16.23 58.87
C ASP A 28 7.36 17.70 58.95
N SER A 29 6.77 18.21 57.87
CA SER A 29 6.10 19.50 57.79
C SER A 29 4.69 19.30 57.25
N ILE A 30 3.68 19.80 57.95
CA ILE A 30 2.28 19.75 57.51
C ILE A 30 1.76 21.19 57.45
N ILE A 31 1.31 21.60 56.27
CA ILE A 31 0.67 22.89 56.04
C ILE A 31 -0.75 22.62 55.57
N THR A 32 -1.72 23.11 56.34
CA THR A 32 -3.14 23.06 56.01
C THR A 32 -3.65 24.47 55.81
N VAL A 33 -4.23 24.75 54.66
CA VAL A 33 -4.82 26.04 54.32
C VAL A 33 -6.32 25.86 54.14
N GLY A 34 -7.12 26.62 54.88
CA GLY A 34 -8.59 26.43 54.93
C GLY A 34 -9.31 26.88 53.66
N GLU A 35 -8.86 27.97 53.04
CA GLU A 35 -9.52 28.56 51.86
C GLU A 35 -8.58 28.63 50.66
N GLU A 36 -7.53 29.46 50.73
CA GLU A 36 -6.68 29.73 49.57
C GLU A 36 -5.20 29.86 49.94
N GLU A 37 -4.35 29.20 49.16
CA GLU A 37 -2.91 29.43 49.17
C GLU A 37 -2.49 30.18 47.90
N ARG A 38 -1.90 31.37 48.04
CA ARG A 38 -1.27 32.11 46.94
C ARG A 38 0.23 32.20 47.14
N LYS A 39 1.00 31.79 46.12
CA LYS A 39 2.46 31.90 46.09
C LYS A 39 2.89 32.71 44.87
N THR A 40 3.58 33.82 45.10
CA THR A 40 4.17 34.64 44.04
C THR A 40 5.68 34.61 44.17
N ILE A 41 6.37 34.21 43.09
CA ILE A 41 7.82 34.13 43.03
C ILE A 41 8.27 35.04 41.89
N LYS A 42 9.12 36.03 42.20
CA LYS A 42 9.55 37.06 41.23
C LYS A 42 10.67 36.60 40.29
N ALA A 43 11.45 35.62 40.72
CA ALA A 43 12.57 35.07 39.97
C ALA A 43 12.36 33.57 39.71
N ASN A 44 13.08 32.71 40.43
CA ASN A 44 13.12 31.28 40.15
C ASN A 44 12.49 30.45 41.27
N LYS A 45 11.89 29.32 40.89
CA LYS A 45 11.49 28.25 41.81
C LYS A 45 12.21 26.97 41.41
N ILE A 46 13.00 26.41 42.31
CA ILE A 46 13.63 25.09 42.14
C ILE A 46 13.03 24.18 43.20
N LEU A 47 12.52 23.02 42.78
CA LEU A 47 11.99 21.99 43.67
C LEU A 47 12.67 20.67 43.33
N THR A 48 13.39 20.11 44.29
CA THR A 48 13.98 18.78 44.21
C THR A 48 13.22 17.86 45.16
N VAL A 49 12.79 16.71 44.65
CA VAL A 49 12.14 15.67 45.44
C VAL A 49 12.86 14.36 45.16
N GLU A 50 13.45 13.76 46.19
CA GLU A 50 14.33 12.60 46.02
C GLU A 50 13.58 11.28 45.82
N LYS A 51 12.37 11.18 46.38
CA LYS A 51 11.60 9.94 46.41
C LYS A 51 10.31 10.02 45.60
N GLU A 52 9.36 10.82 46.06
CA GLU A 52 8.02 10.86 45.47
C GLU A 52 7.33 12.20 45.69
N SER A 53 6.60 12.65 44.66
CA SER A 53 5.70 13.80 44.73
C SER A 53 4.33 13.38 44.20
N ILE A 54 3.29 13.59 45.00
CA ILE A 54 1.89 13.35 44.62
C ILE A 54 1.15 14.68 44.62
N THR A 55 0.35 14.93 43.59
CA THR A 55 -0.52 16.11 43.52
C THR A 55 -1.91 15.65 43.12
N THR A 56 -2.89 15.96 43.97
CA THR A 56 -4.31 15.65 43.73
C THR A 56 -5.10 16.95 43.70
N ILE A 57 -5.80 17.18 42.59
CA ILE A 57 -6.68 18.33 42.40
C ILE A 57 -8.07 17.77 42.17
N LYS A 58 -9.06 18.21 42.95
CA LYS A 58 -10.43 17.67 42.90
C LYS A 58 -11.26 18.24 41.75
N ASN A 59 -10.89 19.42 41.28
CA ASN A 59 -11.56 20.15 40.23
C ASN A 59 -10.54 20.47 39.12
N ASP A 60 -10.56 21.69 38.59
CA ASP A 60 -9.75 22.07 37.45
C ASP A 60 -8.29 22.42 37.81
N CYS A 61 -7.40 22.18 36.87
CA CYS A 61 -6.00 22.59 36.91
C CYS A 61 -5.63 23.28 35.60
N GLU A 62 -5.23 24.53 35.68
CA GLU A 62 -4.74 25.30 34.54
C GLU A 62 -3.25 25.62 34.71
N LYS A 63 -2.47 25.45 33.63
CA LYS A 63 -1.04 25.74 33.60
C LYS A 63 -0.74 26.60 32.38
N HIS A 64 -0.16 27.78 32.62
CA HIS A 64 0.31 28.67 31.57
C HIS A 64 1.82 28.82 31.61
N TYR A 65 2.45 28.46 30.49
CA TYR A 65 3.88 28.68 30.27
C TYR A 65 4.01 29.74 29.17
N LYS A 66 4.69 30.85 29.46
CA LYS A 66 4.91 31.94 28.49
C LYS A 66 6.02 31.65 27.48
N GLN A 67 6.86 30.66 27.79
CA GLN A 67 8.00 30.23 26.99
C GLN A 67 7.92 28.71 26.84
N ASN A 68 9.04 28.01 27.03
CA ASN A 68 9.16 26.58 26.79
C ASN A 68 8.72 25.77 28.01
N LEU A 69 8.22 24.57 27.73
CA LEU A 69 8.02 23.49 28.70
C LEU A 69 8.80 22.28 28.21
N GLU A 70 9.72 21.80 29.03
CA GLU A 70 10.52 20.59 28.77
C GLU A 70 10.25 19.56 29.86
N THR A 71 9.95 18.33 29.45
CA THR A 71 9.69 17.20 30.35
C THR A 71 10.61 16.05 29.97
N LEU A 72 11.34 15.52 30.95
CA LEU A 72 12.20 14.34 30.78
C LEU A 72 11.73 13.24 31.74
N ILE A 73 11.32 12.11 31.19
CA ILE A 73 10.89 10.93 31.94
C ILE A 73 11.87 9.80 31.61
N LYS A 74 12.44 9.19 32.66
CA LYS A 74 13.50 8.18 32.50
C LYS A 74 12.99 6.75 32.34
N GLN A 75 11.77 6.48 32.77
CA GLN A 75 11.17 5.16 32.76
C GLN A 75 9.90 5.20 31.91
N ASP A 76 8.73 5.35 32.56
CA ASP A 76 7.45 5.25 31.91
C ASP A 76 6.59 6.50 32.15
N GLU A 77 5.82 6.89 31.14
CA GLU A 77 4.74 7.86 31.25
C GLU A 77 3.40 7.16 30.98
N LYS A 78 2.41 7.39 31.84
CA LYS A 78 1.05 6.90 31.65
C LYS A 78 0.06 8.03 31.87
N THR A 79 -0.85 8.19 30.92
CA THR A 79 -1.90 9.22 30.97
C THR A 79 -3.25 8.55 30.77
N TYR A 80 -4.19 8.85 31.66
CA TYR A 80 -5.57 8.39 31.58
C TYR A 80 -6.48 9.60 31.56
N LEU A 81 -7.37 9.65 30.57
CA LEU A 81 -8.34 10.72 30.37
C LEU A 81 -9.70 10.04 30.21
N GLU A 82 -10.65 10.37 31.09
CA GLU A 82 -11.97 9.73 31.15
C GLU A 82 -12.97 10.33 30.14
N ARG A 83 -12.60 11.47 29.54
CA ARG A 83 -13.43 12.26 28.62
C ARG A 83 -12.60 12.72 27.43
N ASP A 84 -13.14 13.70 26.72
CA ASP A 84 -12.58 14.24 25.49
C ASP A 84 -11.22 14.91 25.69
N VAL A 85 -10.42 14.87 24.62
CA VAL A 85 -9.08 15.45 24.56
C VAL A 85 -8.98 16.30 23.30
N GLU A 86 -8.62 17.57 23.46
CA GLU A 86 -8.30 18.46 22.36
C GLU A 86 -6.83 18.87 22.43
N LEU A 87 -6.08 18.61 21.35
CA LEU A 87 -4.70 19.06 21.19
C LEU A 87 -4.61 20.00 20.00
N ARG A 88 -4.18 21.25 20.26
CA ARG A 88 -3.96 22.25 19.23
C ARG A 88 -2.51 22.67 19.18
N ILE A 89 -1.88 22.48 18.01
CA ILE A 89 -0.51 22.88 17.73
C ILE A 89 -0.52 23.85 16.56
N LYS A 90 0.05 25.05 16.75
CA LYS A 90 0.01 26.13 15.74
C LYS A 90 1.04 25.98 14.64
N ASN A 91 2.13 25.25 14.89
CA ASN A 91 3.23 25.11 13.96
C ASN A 91 3.45 23.62 13.64
N ILE A 92 4.43 22.98 14.28
CA ILE A 92 4.83 21.60 13.95
C ILE A 92 4.64 20.71 15.16
N LEU A 93 4.04 19.54 14.92
CA LEU A 93 4.08 18.39 15.82
C LEU A 93 5.08 17.38 15.24
N HIS A 94 6.16 17.11 15.96
CA HIS A 94 7.11 16.05 15.62
C HIS A 94 7.06 14.98 16.71
N LYS A 95 6.80 13.74 16.32
CA LYS A 95 6.81 12.57 17.20
C LYS A 95 7.84 11.58 16.67
N TYR A 96 8.73 11.10 17.54
CA TYR A 96 9.70 10.06 17.23
C TYR A 96 9.54 8.92 18.25
N ILE A 97 9.45 7.69 17.74
CA ILE A 97 9.30 6.48 18.54
C ILE A 97 10.36 5.51 18.02
N GLN A 98 11.24 5.04 18.91
CA GLN A 98 12.36 4.18 18.52
C GLN A 98 11.94 2.73 18.24
N LYS A 99 10.86 2.28 18.89
CA LYS A 99 10.34 0.91 18.79
C LYS A 99 8.91 0.97 18.25
N ASP A 100 8.04 0.14 18.80
CA ASP A 100 6.69 -0.04 18.30
C ASP A 100 5.74 1.04 18.82
N VAL A 101 4.75 1.36 17.98
CA VAL A 101 3.57 2.15 18.33
C VAL A 101 2.33 1.37 17.96
N SER A 102 1.31 1.43 18.82
CA SER A 102 0.00 0.84 18.55
C SER A 102 -1.09 1.81 18.97
N ASP A 103 -1.92 2.20 18.01
CA ASP A 103 -3.10 3.01 18.24
C ASP A 103 -4.35 2.14 18.08
N LYS A 104 -5.26 2.17 19.06
CA LYS A 104 -6.52 1.43 19.03
C LYS A 104 -7.70 2.38 19.15
N PHE A 105 -8.51 2.44 18.10
CA PHE A 105 -9.76 3.19 18.07
C PHE A 105 -10.94 2.22 18.13
N LEU A 106 -11.87 2.43 19.06
CA LEU A 106 -13.01 1.52 19.27
C LEU A 106 -14.19 1.78 18.31
N GLN A 107 -14.23 2.95 17.68
CA GLN A 107 -15.29 3.36 16.78
C GLN A 107 -14.72 3.70 15.41
N ASN A 108 -14.41 4.98 15.17
CA ASN A 108 -13.99 5.49 13.88
C ASN A 108 -12.68 6.28 14.00
N LEU A 109 -11.88 6.23 12.95
CA LEU A 109 -10.75 7.13 12.75
C LEU A 109 -11.04 8.01 11.52
N PHE A 110 -11.02 9.33 11.70
CA PHE A 110 -11.14 10.30 10.62
C PHE A 110 -9.90 11.19 10.57
N VAL A 111 -9.26 11.25 9.41
CA VAL A 111 -8.06 12.06 9.19
C VAL A 111 -8.31 12.98 8.01
N LYS A 112 -8.16 14.30 8.22
CA LYS A 112 -8.21 15.32 7.18
C LYS A 112 -6.85 15.99 7.06
N ILE A 113 -6.27 15.91 5.88
CA ILE A 113 -4.95 16.48 5.58
C ILE A 113 -5.14 17.69 4.66
N GLY A 114 -4.49 18.80 5.01
CA GLY A 114 -4.66 20.07 4.28
C GLY A 114 -3.87 20.16 2.97
N LYS A 115 -2.75 19.45 2.85
CA LYS A 115 -1.87 19.52 1.67
C LYS A 115 -1.46 18.13 1.18
N GLU A 116 -0.61 17.44 1.93
CA GLU A 116 0.03 16.19 1.50
C GLU A 116 0.13 15.22 2.68
N LEU A 117 -0.13 13.93 2.40
CA LEU A 117 0.12 12.81 3.31
C LEU A 117 1.21 11.95 2.68
N ARG A 118 2.32 11.75 3.39
CA ARG A 118 3.39 10.84 2.99
C ARG A 118 3.51 9.73 4.03
N VAL A 119 3.61 8.50 3.54
CA VAL A 119 3.83 7.30 4.36
C VAL A 119 4.98 6.54 3.71
N ASP A 120 6.15 6.57 4.34
CA ASP A 120 7.31 5.79 3.92
C ASP A 120 7.43 4.58 4.85
N ILE A 121 7.45 3.37 4.28
CA ILE A 121 7.54 2.10 5.00
C ILE A 121 8.68 1.30 4.38
N GLU A 122 9.62 0.85 5.21
CA GLU A 122 10.82 0.13 4.74
C GLU A 122 10.52 -1.32 4.35
N ASP A 123 9.72 -2.02 5.16
CA ASP A 123 9.39 -3.44 4.96
C ASP A 123 8.03 -3.61 4.24
N GLY A 124 6.99 -3.96 5.00
CA GLY A 124 5.68 -4.33 4.46
C GLY A 124 4.55 -3.48 5.01
N PHE A 125 3.62 -3.11 4.13
CA PHE A 125 2.35 -2.49 4.50
C PHE A 125 1.22 -3.51 4.38
N HIS A 126 0.45 -3.68 5.46
CA HIS A 126 -0.72 -4.56 5.47
C HIS A 126 -1.96 -3.77 5.88
N LEU A 127 -2.94 -3.70 4.99
CA LEU A 127 -4.26 -3.12 5.25
C LEU A 127 -5.31 -4.22 5.15
N ASN A 128 -5.92 -4.56 6.28
CA ASN A 128 -7.03 -5.50 6.35
C ASN A 128 -8.33 -4.74 6.63
N THR A 129 -9.21 -4.67 5.64
CA THR A 129 -10.50 -3.97 5.69
C THR A 129 -11.56 -4.76 4.95
N SER A 130 -12.83 -4.61 5.33
CA SER A 130 -13.97 -5.22 4.64
C SER A 130 -14.29 -4.55 3.30
N ASP A 131 -13.97 -3.26 3.17
CA ASP A 131 -14.15 -2.48 1.95
C ASP A 131 -13.04 -1.44 1.81
N LEU A 132 -12.66 -1.14 0.56
CA LEU A 132 -11.64 -0.15 0.23
C LEU A 132 -12.08 0.67 -0.97
N LYS A 133 -12.31 1.97 -0.75
CA LYS A 133 -12.53 2.94 -1.81
C LYS A 133 -11.34 3.91 -1.89
N VAL A 134 -10.64 3.88 -3.02
CA VAL A 134 -9.59 4.85 -3.36
C VAL A 134 -10.09 5.73 -4.51
N GLN A 135 -10.13 7.04 -4.29
CA GLN A 135 -10.55 8.01 -5.29
C GLN A 135 -9.55 9.17 -5.33
N ALA A 136 -9.00 9.42 -6.51
CA ALA A 136 -8.14 10.56 -6.78
C ALA A 136 -8.78 11.43 -7.86
N SER A 137 -8.55 12.75 -7.79
CA SER A 137 -9.06 13.70 -8.79
C SER A 137 -8.27 13.68 -10.11
N ASP A 138 -7.00 13.28 -10.04
CA ASP A 138 -6.08 13.24 -11.18
C ASP A 138 -5.67 11.79 -11.49
N ASN A 139 -4.78 11.20 -10.67
CA ASN A 139 -4.27 9.86 -10.90
C ASN A 139 -4.17 9.00 -9.62
N CYS A 140 -4.14 7.68 -9.82
CA CYS A 140 -3.77 6.70 -8.81
C CYS A 140 -2.70 5.80 -9.42
N LEU A 141 -1.44 6.00 -9.02
CA LEU A 141 -0.28 5.27 -9.52
C LEU A 141 0.09 4.16 -8.55
N PHE A 142 0.17 2.93 -9.04
CA PHE A 142 0.78 1.81 -8.35
C PHE A 142 2.06 1.45 -9.11
N ASP A 143 3.21 1.55 -8.43
CA ASP A 143 4.53 1.22 -8.97
C ASP A 143 5.18 0.17 -8.08
N GLY A 144 5.44 -1.02 -8.64
CA GLY A 144 5.94 -2.17 -7.92
C GLY A 144 7.15 -2.75 -8.63
N ALA A 145 8.28 -2.86 -7.94
CA ALA A 145 9.55 -3.30 -8.53
C ALA A 145 9.50 -4.71 -9.14
N ASN A 146 8.75 -5.63 -8.52
CA ASN A 146 8.62 -7.02 -8.98
C ASN A 146 7.31 -7.30 -9.73
N GLY A 147 6.31 -6.43 -9.58
CA GLY A 147 4.98 -6.59 -10.15
C GLY A 147 3.85 -6.25 -9.19
N ILE A 148 2.64 -6.16 -9.74
CA ILE A 148 1.40 -5.80 -9.05
C ILE A 148 0.35 -6.84 -9.40
N SER A 149 -0.38 -7.34 -8.40
CA SER A 149 -1.46 -8.31 -8.59
C SER A 149 -2.77 -7.86 -7.94
N PHE A 150 -3.85 -7.91 -8.69
CA PHE A 150 -5.22 -7.72 -8.22
C PHE A 150 -5.93 -9.07 -8.19
N LYS A 151 -6.40 -9.50 -7.01
CA LYS A 151 -7.00 -10.81 -6.79
C LYS A 151 -8.43 -10.69 -6.26
N CYS A 152 -9.35 -11.44 -6.85
CA CYS A 152 -10.71 -11.62 -6.35
C CYS A 152 -11.07 -13.12 -6.38
N GLY A 153 -11.06 -13.77 -5.22
CA GLY A 153 -11.21 -15.23 -5.14
C GLY A 153 -10.10 -15.95 -5.91
N SER A 154 -10.48 -16.80 -6.87
CA SER A 154 -9.54 -17.49 -7.77
C SER A 154 -9.14 -16.68 -9.00
N ASN A 155 -9.77 -15.53 -9.25
CA ASN A 155 -9.45 -14.67 -10.40
C ASN A 155 -8.30 -13.72 -10.05
N ILE A 156 -7.30 -13.62 -10.93
CA ILE A 156 -6.11 -12.79 -10.72
C ILE A 156 -5.74 -12.06 -12.01
N LEU A 157 -5.45 -10.75 -11.88
CA LEU A 157 -4.76 -9.94 -12.87
C LEU A 157 -3.39 -9.57 -12.31
N THR A 158 -2.32 -9.91 -13.03
CA THR A 158 -0.94 -9.60 -12.63
C THR A 158 -0.23 -8.83 -13.73
N VAL A 159 0.51 -7.78 -13.36
CA VAL A 159 1.43 -7.06 -14.22
C VAL A 159 2.83 -7.20 -13.62
N ASP A 160 3.78 -7.72 -14.38
CA ASP A 160 5.17 -7.90 -13.96
C ASP A 160 6.15 -7.71 -15.14
N ALA A 161 7.44 -7.97 -14.92
CA ALA A 161 8.49 -7.82 -15.93
C ALA A 161 8.31 -8.71 -17.16
N SER A 162 7.50 -9.78 -17.08
CA SER A 162 7.20 -10.68 -18.19
C SER A 162 5.91 -10.31 -18.95
N GLY A 163 5.12 -9.36 -18.45
CA GLY A 163 3.95 -8.81 -19.15
C GLY A 163 2.68 -8.72 -18.28
N ILE A 164 1.53 -8.87 -18.93
CA ILE A 164 0.20 -8.82 -18.31
C ILE A 164 -0.41 -10.22 -18.36
N HIS A 165 -0.79 -10.77 -17.21
CA HIS A 165 -1.30 -12.13 -17.04
C HIS A 165 -2.71 -12.13 -16.47
N PHE A 166 -3.58 -12.98 -17.03
CA PHE A 166 -4.95 -13.20 -16.54
C PHE A 166 -5.09 -14.68 -16.12
N ASN A 167 -5.46 -14.92 -14.87
CA ASN A 167 -5.92 -16.23 -14.40
C ASN A 167 -7.42 -16.14 -14.11
N THR A 168 -8.24 -16.59 -15.05
CA THR A 168 -9.71 -16.64 -14.90
C THR A 168 -10.31 -17.70 -15.82
N PRO A 169 -11.33 -18.46 -15.37
CA PRO A 169 -12.03 -19.42 -16.23
C PRO A 169 -12.96 -18.75 -17.25
N ASN A 170 -13.35 -17.48 -17.04
CA ASN A 170 -14.38 -16.78 -17.82
C ASN A 170 -13.82 -15.47 -18.39
N PHE A 171 -12.82 -15.55 -19.26
CA PHE A 171 -12.31 -14.39 -19.97
C PHE A 171 -13.32 -13.93 -21.04
N VAL A 172 -13.79 -12.69 -20.93
CA VAL A 172 -14.67 -12.05 -21.92
C VAL A 172 -13.85 -11.03 -22.70
N ASP A 173 -13.52 -11.37 -23.94
CA ASP A 173 -12.72 -10.54 -24.86
C ASP A 173 -13.48 -9.28 -25.35
N ASN A 174 -14.81 -9.28 -25.28
CA ASN A 174 -15.69 -8.24 -25.80
C ASN A 174 -16.53 -7.52 -24.73
N SER A 175 -15.92 -7.21 -23.57
CA SER A 175 -16.62 -6.48 -22.50
C SER A 175 -17.26 -5.18 -23.04
N ALA A 176 -18.47 -4.87 -22.55
CA ALA A 176 -19.27 -3.71 -22.97
C ALA A 176 -18.58 -2.34 -22.77
N ASN A 177 -17.41 -2.33 -22.11
CA ASN A 177 -16.59 -1.15 -21.84
C ASN A 177 -15.41 -0.97 -22.83
N GLY A 178 -15.43 -1.65 -23.99
CA GLY A 178 -14.46 -1.41 -25.07
C GLY A 178 -13.15 -2.19 -24.94
N GLY A 179 -13.22 -3.52 -24.80
CA GLY A 179 -12.05 -4.41 -24.81
C GLY A 179 -11.31 -4.50 -26.15
N VAL A 180 -10.17 -5.20 -26.15
CA VAL A 180 -9.30 -5.38 -27.32
C VAL A 180 -10.01 -6.25 -28.37
N SER A 181 -10.41 -5.62 -29.48
CA SER A 181 -10.99 -6.33 -30.62
C SER A 181 -9.87 -6.91 -31.49
N ALA A 182 -9.60 -8.20 -31.40
CA ALA A 182 -8.78 -8.88 -32.39
C ALA A 182 -9.57 -8.94 -33.71
N LYS A 183 -9.10 -8.26 -34.75
CA LYS A 183 -9.64 -8.46 -36.11
C LYS A 183 -9.15 -9.81 -36.62
N ASP A 184 -10.09 -10.71 -36.93
CA ASP A 184 -9.78 -11.93 -37.67
C ASP A 184 -9.04 -11.57 -38.97
N VAL A 185 -7.90 -12.24 -39.21
CA VAL A 185 -7.14 -12.10 -40.45
C VAL A 185 -7.69 -13.11 -41.46
N ALA A 186 -8.16 -12.62 -42.61
CA ALA A 186 -8.70 -13.47 -43.67
C ALA A 186 -7.63 -14.46 -44.18
N LYS A 187 -7.93 -15.76 -44.15
CA LYS A 187 -7.09 -16.78 -44.79
C LYS A 187 -7.17 -16.63 -46.30
N VAL A 188 -6.03 -16.42 -46.95
CA VAL A 188 -5.93 -16.40 -48.42
C VAL A 188 -6.02 -17.84 -48.94
N GLU A 189 -7.02 -18.16 -49.78
CA GLU A 189 -7.04 -19.42 -50.52
C GLU A 189 -5.95 -19.41 -51.59
N ILE A 190 -5.07 -20.42 -51.56
CA ILE A 190 -4.07 -20.64 -52.61
C ILE A 190 -4.69 -21.61 -53.64
N PRO A 191 -5.00 -21.17 -54.88
CA PRO A 191 -5.56 -22.07 -55.89
C PRO A 191 -4.57 -23.19 -56.23
N LYS A 192 -5.08 -24.43 -56.34
CA LYS A 192 -4.25 -25.59 -56.68
C LYS A 192 -3.69 -25.44 -58.10
N PRO A 193 -2.40 -25.73 -58.33
CA PRO A 193 -1.82 -25.69 -59.66
C PRO A 193 -2.45 -26.73 -60.61
N LEU A 194 -2.76 -26.30 -61.83
CA LEU A 194 -3.17 -27.18 -62.93
C LEU A 194 -1.92 -27.90 -63.47
N TYR A 195 -1.88 -29.22 -63.37
CA TYR A 195 -0.85 -30.04 -64.03
C TYR A 195 -1.48 -30.95 -65.07
N GLU A 196 -0.96 -30.90 -66.30
CA GLU A 196 -1.28 -31.85 -67.36
C GLU A 196 -0.21 -32.95 -67.36
N LYS A 197 -0.63 -34.22 -67.44
CA LYS A 197 0.28 -35.36 -67.65
C LYS A 197 -0.17 -36.12 -68.88
N VAL A 198 0.76 -36.73 -69.60
CA VAL A 198 0.46 -37.63 -70.73
C VAL A 198 1.12 -38.98 -70.45
N ARG A 199 0.41 -40.06 -70.75
CA ARG A 199 0.97 -41.43 -70.69
C ARG A 199 0.65 -42.17 -71.98
N VAL A 200 1.57 -43.01 -72.43
CA VAL A 200 1.32 -43.98 -73.50
C VAL A 200 0.67 -45.20 -72.88
N VAL A 201 -0.48 -45.61 -73.43
CA VAL A 201 -1.25 -46.77 -72.95
C VAL A 201 -0.95 -47.99 -73.81
N GLU A 202 -0.71 -47.78 -75.11
CA GLU A 202 -0.48 -48.86 -76.06
C GLU A 202 0.42 -48.36 -77.21
N LEU A 203 1.26 -49.25 -77.74
CA LEU A 203 2.08 -49.03 -78.92
C LEU A 203 1.72 -50.10 -79.96
N ILE A 204 1.23 -49.65 -81.12
CA ILE A 204 0.82 -50.55 -82.21
C ILE A 204 1.90 -50.49 -83.29
N PRO A 205 2.63 -51.58 -83.56
CA PRO A 205 3.62 -51.61 -84.63
C PRO A 205 2.95 -51.57 -86.01
N THR A 206 3.55 -50.86 -86.96
CA THR A 206 3.07 -50.82 -88.35
C THR A 206 3.33 -52.12 -89.12
N ILE A 207 4.28 -52.94 -88.67
CA ILE A 207 4.57 -54.27 -89.22
C ILE A 207 4.55 -55.33 -88.11
N THR A 208 3.89 -56.46 -88.37
CA THR A 208 3.79 -57.57 -87.40
C THR A 208 4.98 -58.53 -87.45
N LYS A 209 5.77 -58.48 -88.52
CA LYS A 209 6.99 -59.26 -88.70
C LYS A 209 7.95 -58.50 -89.60
N GLN A 210 9.20 -58.42 -89.18
CA GLN A 210 10.27 -57.85 -89.97
C GLN A 210 10.90 -58.96 -90.82
N ASP A 211 10.81 -58.83 -92.14
CA ASP A 211 11.36 -59.81 -93.09
C ASP A 211 12.79 -59.43 -93.53
N ASP A 212 13.21 -58.18 -93.31
CA ASP A 212 14.56 -57.69 -93.60
C ASP A 212 15.04 -56.61 -92.60
N LEU A 213 16.34 -56.60 -92.29
CA LEU A 213 16.96 -55.70 -91.31
C LEU A 213 16.92 -54.21 -91.71
N THR A 214 16.65 -53.90 -92.98
CA THR A 214 16.51 -52.52 -93.46
C THR A 214 15.10 -51.95 -93.28
N GLN A 215 14.11 -52.78 -92.91
CA GLN A 215 12.75 -52.29 -92.64
C GLN A 215 12.73 -51.45 -91.34
N VAL A 216 12.12 -50.27 -91.43
CA VAL A 216 11.93 -49.36 -90.28
C VAL A 216 10.68 -49.78 -89.52
N LEU A 217 10.83 -50.02 -88.22
CA LEU A 217 9.72 -50.27 -87.31
C LEU A 217 9.14 -48.93 -86.84
N GLU A 218 7.95 -48.59 -87.32
CA GLU A 218 7.18 -47.46 -86.82
C GLU A 218 6.11 -47.96 -85.84
N TYR A 219 5.82 -47.16 -84.82
CA TYR A 219 4.80 -47.46 -83.82
C TYR A 219 3.83 -46.30 -83.70
N GLU A 220 2.54 -46.59 -83.75
CA GLU A 220 1.50 -45.63 -83.37
C GLU A 220 1.25 -45.74 -81.86
N ALA A 221 1.38 -44.62 -81.15
CA ALA A 221 1.17 -44.56 -79.71
C ALA A 221 -0.26 -44.09 -79.39
N ILE A 222 -1.04 -44.94 -78.72
CA ILE A 222 -2.30 -44.53 -78.11
C ILE A 222 -1.97 -43.92 -76.75
N VAL A 223 -2.27 -42.63 -76.59
CA VAL A 223 -1.95 -41.88 -75.37
C VAL A 223 -3.20 -41.38 -74.66
N GLU A 224 -3.11 -41.27 -73.34
CA GLU A 224 -4.12 -40.60 -72.50
C GLU A 224 -3.53 -39.34 -71.89
N LYS A 225 -4.38 -38.31 -71.77
CA LYS A 225 -4.06 -37.05 -71.09
C LYS A 225 -4.79 -36.98 -69.73
N PHE A 226 -4.06 -36.63 -68.68
CA PHE A 226 -4.61 -36.33 -67.36
C PHE A 226 -4.99 -34.86 -67.28
N TYR A 227 -6.27 -34.60 -67.06
CA TYR A 227 -6.77 -33.26 -66.83
C TYR A 227 -7.78 -33.28 -65.68
N ASN A 228 -7.55 -32.41 -64.70
CA ASN A 228 -8.47 -32.18 -63.59
C ASN A 228 -8.98 -33.46 -62.88
N GLY A 229 -8.08 -34.40 -62.59
CA GLY A 229 -8.39 -35.61 -61.83
C GLY A 229 -8.77 -36.84 -62.65
N VAL A 230 -8.91 -36.73 -63.98
CA VAL A 230 -9.36 -37.82 -64.85
C VAL A 230 -8.39 -38.02 -66.02
N TRP A 231 -8.13 -39.28 -66.37
CA TRP A 231 -7.43 -39.64 -67.62
C TRP A 231 -8.44 -39.80 -68.75
N SER A 232 -8.22 -39.14 -69.88
CA SER A 232 -9.04 -39.30 -71.08
C SER A 232 -8.17 -39.67 -72.28
N LYS A 233 -8.68 -40.54 -73.16
CA LYS A 233 -8.03 -40.87 -74.43
C LYS A 233 -7.89 -39.60 -75.27
N THR A 234 -6.71 -39.43 -75.84
CA THR A 234 -6.45 -38.36 -76.80
C THR A 234 -7.02 -38.83 -78.15
N THR A 235 -7.84 -37.99 -78.77
CA THR A 235 -8.52 -38.30 -80.05
C THR A 235 -7.57 -38.22 -81.22
#